data_AF-A0A949PF89-F1
#
_entry.id   AF-A0A949PF89-F1
#
_cell.length_a   1.000
_cell.length_b   1.000
_cell.length_c   1.000
_cell.angle_alpha   90.00
_cell.angle_beta   90.00
_cell.angle_gamma   90.00
#
_symmetry.space_group_name_H-M   'P 1'
#
loop_
_entity.id
_entity.type
_entity.pdbx_description
1 polymer ?
#
loop_
_entity_poly.entity_id
_entity_poly.type
_entity_poly.pdbx_seq_one_letter_code
_entity_poly.pdbx_strand_id
1 'polypeptide(L)'
;MRLTFILLSVLIFVSCQPTEKKKIGEVSYKGAMKKIMSGDITAKADLLNFKDTQNFYALGALENLKGEIQVFNSESFNTSVKNNSLSYDKTLSQKAALLVYAEVPEWRKFNIPKGVATEKQFEAYLLKVASENNIDVESPFPFLLNGIIQSYRWHVINWRKGDTIHTHKKHKTSGLYGTINDREVDILGFYSNKHHGIFTHHETNFHMHVKTDGNGVSGHVDEFTVSEGMFLMLPKI
;
A
#
# COMPACT_ATOMS: atom_id res chain seq x y z
N MET A 1 -60.80 26.46 -38.75
CA MET A 1 -59.47 25.81 -38.79
C MET A 1 -59.33 24.92 -37.56
N ARG A 2 -59.28 23.59 -37.74
CA ARG A 2 -59.00 22.63 -36.64
C ARG A 2 -57.49 22.39 -36.61
N LEU A 3 -56.85 22.71 -35.49
CA LEU A 3 -55.41 22.52 -35.30
C LEU A 3 -55.18 21.13 -34.70
N THR A 4 -54.61 20.22 -35.48
CA THR A 4 -54.24 18.87 -35.04
C THR A 4 -52.85 18.93 -34.41
N PHE A 5 -52.74 18.67 -33.10
CA PHE A 5 -51.44 18.52 -32.44
C PHE A 5 -50.92 17.09 -32.64
N ILE A 6 -49.80 16.95 -33.36
CA ILE A 6 -49.05 15.70 -33.44
C ILE A 6 -48.03 15.69 -32.30
N LEU A 7 -48.20 14.77 -31.35
CA LEU A 7 -47.28 14.56 -30.24
C LEU A 7 -46.14 13.64 -30.72
N LEU A 8 -44.95 14.20 -30.90
CA LEU A 8 -43.74 13.46 -31.29
C LEU A 8 -43.07 12.89 -30.03
N SER A 9 -43.18 11.59 -29.81
CA SER A 9 -42.52 10.88 -28.71
C SER A 9 -41.03 10.65 -29.01
N VAL A 10 -40.16 11.41 -28.34
CA VAL A 10 -38.72 11.21 -28.37
C VAL A 10 -38.35 10.04 -27.45
N LEU A 11 -37.99 8.89 -28.01
CA LEU A 11 -37.38 7.78 -27.25
C LEU A 11 -35.92 8.12 -26.95
N ILE A 12 -35.61 8.38 -25.67
CA ILE A 12 -34.24 8.52 -25.17
C ILE A 12 -33.72 7.12 -24.84
N PHE A 13 -32.82 6.60 -25.67
CA PHE A 13 -32.07 5.37 -25.35
C PHE A 13 -31.00 5.70 -24.29
N VAL A 14 -31.29 5.38 -23.03
CA VAL A 14 -30.30 5.42 -21.95
C VAL A 14 -29.41 4.18 -22.09
N SER A 15 -28.23 4.35 -22.69
CA SER A 15 -27.18 3.32 -22.70
C SER A 15 -26.60 3.21 -21.28
N CYS A 16 -27.01 2.19 -20.55
CA CYS A 16 -26.42 1.84 -19.26
C CYS A 16 -25.18 0.99 -19.56
N GLN A 17 -23.98 1.58 -19.44
CA GLN A 17 -22.75 0.78 -19.45
C GLN A 17 -22.67 0.00 -18.13
N PRO A 18 -22.47 -1.33 -18.15
CA PRO A 18 -22.25 -2.08 -16.93
C PRO A 18 -20.93 -1.62 -16.29
N THR A 19 -21.00 -1.17 -15.04
CA THR A 19 -19.81 -0.94 -14.23
C THR A 19 -19.14 -2.29 -13.97
N GLU A 20 -17.94 -2.50 -14.51
CA GLU A 20 -17.14 -3.68 -14.19
C GLU A 20 -16.93 -3.72 -12.68
N LYS A 21 -17.42 -4.79 -12.03
CA LYS A 21 -17.14 -5.03 -10.62
C LYS A 21 -15.66 -5.35 -10.49
N LYS A 22 -14.94 -4.50 -9.76
CA LYS A 22 -13.54 -4.70 -9.39
C LYS A 22 -13.36 -6.06 -8.72
N LYS A 23 -12.30 -6.80 -9.10
CA LYS A 23 -12.03 -8.12 -8.52
C LYS A 23 -11.53 -7.97 -7.09
N ILE A 24 -11.85 -8.94 -6.23
CA ILE A 24 -11.34 -8.98 -4.85
C ILE A 24 -9.81 -9.00 -4.89
N GLY A 25 -9.16 -8.11 -4.12
CA GLY A 25 -7.71 -8.02 -4.07
C GLY A 25 -7.05 -7.43 -5.33
N GLU A 26 -7.82 -6.92 -6.29
CA GLU A 26 -7.26 -6.25 -7.46
C GLU A 26 -6.46 -5.01 -7.06
N VAL A 27 -5.17 -5.03 -7.37
CA VAL A 27 -4.23 -3.97 -7.02
C VAL A 27 -4.33 -2.83 -8.03
N SER A 28 -4.54 -1.63 -7.50
CA SER A 28 -4.49 -0.38 -8.24
C SER A 28 -3.40 0.52 -7.66
N TYR A 29 -2.88 1.45 -8.46
CA TYR A 29 -1.86 2.39 -7.99
C TYR A 29 -1.98 3.76 -8.66
N LYS A 30 -1.39 4.77 -8.01
CA LYS A 30 -1.28 6.16 -8.49
C LYS A 30 0.14 6.67 -8.19
N GLY A 31 0.75 7.33 -9.17
CA GLY A 31 2.15 7.75 -9.08
C GLY A 31 3.14 6.64 -9.41
N ALA A 32 4.42 6.97 -9.34
CA ALA A 32 5.51 6.03 -9.60
C ALA A 32 6.80 6.46 -8.91
N MET A 33 7.51 5.51 -8.29
CA MET A 33 8.79 5.72 -7.60
C MET A 33 9.82 6.37 -8.52
N LYS A 34 9.95 5.93 -9.78
CA LYS A 34 10.86 6.54 -10.76
C LYS A 34 10.57 8.02 -11.02
N LYS A 35 9.31 8.46 -10.89
CA LYS A 35 8.92 9.87 -11.02
C LYS A 35 9.30 10.67 -9.78
N ILE A 36 9.07 10.10 -8.60
CA ILE A 36 9.53 10.64 -7.31
C ILE A 36 11.05 10.82 -7.32
N MET A 37 11.82 9.80 -7.70
CA MET A 37 13.28 9.86 -7.78
C MET A 37 13.78 10.89 -8.79
N SER A 38 12.98 11.22 -9.81
CA SER A 38 13.26 12.32 -10.76
C SER A 38 12.79 13.71 -10.30
N GLY A 39 12.23 13.81 -9.09
CA GLY A 39 11.81 15.07 -8.46
C GLY A 39 10.32 15.39 -8.52
N ASP A 40 9.49 14.58 -9.19
CA ASP A 40 8.03 14.77 -9.17
C ASP A 40 7.43 14.17 -7.91
N ILE A 41 7.34 15.01 -6.87
CA ILE A 41 6.81 14.68 -5.55
C ILE A 41 5.40 15.24 -5.33
N THR A 42 4.72 15.64 -6.40
CA THR A 42 3.38 16.24 -6.33
C THR A 42 2.29 15.19 -6.09
N ALA A 43 1.14 15.59 -5.57
CA ALA A 43 0.00 14.69 -5.37
C ALA A 43 -0.49 14.04 -6.68
N LYS A 44 -0.64 12.71 -6.63
CA LYS A 44 -1.22 11.84 -7.69
C LYS A 44 -2.51 11.16 -7.26
N ALA A 45 -2.79 11.14 -5.96
CA ALA A 45 -4.05 10.68 -5.38
C ALA A 45 -4.44 11.54 -4.18
N ASP A 46 -5.75 11.66 -3.96
CA ASP A 46 -6.34 12.23 -2.75
C ASP A 46 -6.97 11.08 -1.97
N LEU A 47 -6.56 10.88 -0.70
CA LEU A 47 -7.07 9.76 0.11
C LEU A 47 -8.55 9.96 0.46
N LEU A 48 -9.08 11.19 0.42
CA LEU A 48 -10.50 11.46 0.69
C LEU A 48 -11.41 10.81 -0.34
N ASN A 49 -10.89 10.50 -1.54
CA ASN A 49 -11.64 9.78 -2.56
C ASN A 49 -11.96 8.33 -2.17
N PHE A 50 -11.31 7.79 -1.13
CA PHE A 50 -11.50 6.43 -0.64
C PHE A 50 -12.22 6.37 0.72
N LYS A 51 -12.76 7.50 1.22
CA LYS A 51 -13.37 7.58 2.55
C LYS A 51 -14.56 6.62 2.75
N ASP A 52 -15.27 6.29 1.68
CA ASP A 52 -16.43 5.41 1.68
C ASP A 52 -16.08 4.00 1.16
N THR A 53 -14.80 3.74 0.87
CA THR A 53 -14.31 2.43 0.40
C THR A 53 -14.15 1.50 1.60
N GLN A 54 -14.93 0.42 1.63
CA GLN A 54 -14.84 -0.61 2.67
C GLN A 54 -13.68 -1.57 2.40
N ASN A 55 -13.11 -2.13 3.48
CA ASN A 55 -12.02 -3.10 3.41
C ASN A 55 -10.84 -2.59 2.58
N PHE A 56 -10.55 -1.29 2.69
CA PHE A 56 -9.55 -0.60 1.90
C PHE A 56 -8.17 -0.77 2.55
N TYR A 57 -7.22 -1.29 1.78
CA TYR A 57 -5.82 -1.44 2.19
C TYR A 57 -4.96 -0.65 1.24
N ALA A 58 -4.11 0.22 1.78
CA ALA A 58 -3.26 1.07 0.96
C ALA A 58 -1.95 1.41 1.65
N LEU A 59 -0.90 1.59 0.87
CA LEU A 59 0.36 2.16 1.34
C LEU A 59 1.01 3.05 0.29
N GLY A 60 1.97 3.85 0.70
CA GLY A 60 2.71 4.74 -0.20
C GLY A 60 3.32 5.94 0.51
N ALA A 61 3.61 6.99 -0.24
CA ALA A 61 4.28 8.19 0.27
C ALA A 61 3.36 9.41 0.15
N LEU A 62 3.35 10.24 1.20
CA LEU A 62 2.61 11.50 1.21
C LEU A 62 3.13 12.46 0.14
N GLU A 63 2.27 13.37 -0.31
CA GLU A 63 2.69 14.45 -1.20
C GLU A 63 3.85 15.26 -0.59
N ASN A 64 4.71 15.79 -1.46
CA ASN A 64 5.96 16.46 -1.09
C ASN A 64 6.90 15.59 -0.24
N LEU A 65 6.67 14.27 -0.19
CA LEU A 65 7.42 13.32 0.61
C LEU A 65 7.49 13.73 2.09
N LYS A 66 6.34 14.12 2.65
CA LYS A 66 6.21 14.56 4.04
C LYS A 66 5.72 13.48 5.00
N GLY A 67 6.01 12.22 4.66
CA GLY A 67 5.74 11.06 5.48
C GLY A 67 5.20 9.89 4.67
N GLU A 68 4.68 8.91 5.38
CA GLU A 68 4.23 7.63 4.84
C GLU A 68 2.72 7.44 4.98
N ILE A 69 2.17 6.69 4.05
CA ILE A 69 0.79 6.25 4.03
C ILE A 69 0.74 4.77 4.38
N GLN A 70 -0.12 4.43 5.32
CA GLN A 70 -0.50 3.04 5.60
C GLN A 70 -1.94 3.01 6.12
N VAL A 71 -2.80 2.33 5.36
CA VAL A 71 -4.22 2.19 5.65
C VAL A 71 -4.52 0.70 5.75
N PHE A 72 -5.10 0.30 6.88
CA PHE A 72 -5.47 -1.08 7.17
C PHE A 72 -6.97 -1.12 7.37
N ASN A 73 -7.67 -1.89 6.54
CA ASN A 73 -9.11 -2.08 6.66
C ASN A 73 -9.91 -0.76 6.78
N SER A 74 -9.60 0.21 5.91
CA SER A 74 -10.16 1.56 5.88
C SER A 74 -9.75 2.47 7.07
N GLU A 75 -8.94 2.00 8.02
CA GLU A 75 -8.36 2.82 9.08
C GLU A 75 -6.97 3.33 8.70
N SER A 76 -6.77 4.64 8.80
CA SER A 76 -5.51 5.28 8.48
C SER A 76 -4.55 5.27 9.67
N PHE A 77 -3.28 4.97 9.40
CA PHE A 77 -2.18 5.04 10.35
C PHE A 77 -1.03 5.88 9.80
N ASN A 78 -1.32 6.83 8.91
CA ASN A 78 -0.34 7.65 8.20
C ASN A 78 0.59 8.37 9.17
N THR A 79 1.86 8.50 8.81
CA THR A 79 2.89 9.08 9.68
C THR A 79 3.63 10.20 9.01
N SER A 80 3.97 11.22 9.79
CA SER A 80 4.88 12.30 9.42
C SER A 80 5.85 12.57 10.58
N VAL A 81 6.89 13.37 10.32
CA VAL A 81 7.85 13.78 11.36
C VAL A 81 7.55 15.20 11.82
N LYS A 82 7.27 15.36 13.12
CA LYS A 82 7.06 16.66 13.78
C LYS A 82 7.90 16.72 15.05
N ASN A 83 8.70 17.76 15.21
CA ASN A 83 9.59 17.94 16.39
C ASN A 83 10.43 16.69 16.70
N ASN A 84 11.04 16.10 15.67
CA ASN A 84 11.85 14.88 15.76
C ASN A 84 11.11 13.64 16.32
N SER A 85 9.78 13.64 16.30
CA SER A 85 8.95 12.51 16.70
C SER A 85 7.96 12.14 15.60
N LEU A 86 7.45 10.91 15.64
CA LEU A 86 6.38 10.47 14.76
C LEU A 86 5.07 11.16 15.15
N SER A 87 4.36 11.70 14.16
CA SER A 87 3.01 12.25 14.28
C SER A 87 2.08 11.41 13.43
N TYR A 88 0.99 10.94 14.02
CA TYR A 88 0.04 10.02 13.39
C TYR A 88 -1.19 10.78 12.91
N ASP A 89 -1.64 10.47 11.70
CA ASP A 89 -2.92 10.92 11.15
C ASP A 89 -3.82 9.71 10.94
N LYS A 90 -4.92 9.66 11.71
CA LYS A 90 -5.93 8.61 11.64
C LYS A 90 -7.05 8.91 10.64
N THR A 91 -6.90 9.96 9.84
CA THR A 91 -7.86 10.36 8.81
C THR A 91 -7.33 10.03 7.42
N LEU A 92 -8.25 10.04 6.45
CA LEU A 92 -7.93 9.94 5.02
C LEU A 92 -7.82 11.33 4.36
N SER A 93 -7.47 12.38 5.12
CA SER A 93 -7.43 13.76 4.62
C SER A 93 -6.18 14.13 3.81
N GLN A 94 -5.23 13.19 3.70
CA GLN A 94 -3.94 13.42 3.07
C GLN A 94 -3.95 13.17 1.57
N LYS A 95 -2.92 13.65 0.88
CA LYS A 95 -2.65 13.35 -0.53
C LYS A 95 -1.38 12.53 -0.68
N ALA A 96 -1.32 11.74 -1.74
CA ALA A 96 -0.23 10.82 -2.00
C ALA A 96 0.56 11.20 -3.24
N ALA A 97 1.89 11.21 -3.17
CA ALA A 97 2.75 11.22 -4.36
C ALA A 97 2.85 9.83 -5.01
N LEU A 98 2.72 8.78 -4.18
CA LEU A 98 2.63 7.38 -4.57
C LEU A 98 1.60 6.70 -3.67
N LEU A 99 0.70 5.93 -4.26
CA LEU A 99 -0.27 5.10 -3.54
C LEU A 99 -0.44 3.78 -4.29
N VAL A 100 -0.34 2.66 -3.60
CA VAL A 100 -0.77 1.33 -4.07
C VAL A 100 -1.83 0.81 -3.12
N TYR A 101 -2.90 0.23 -3.65
CA TYR A 101 -4.08 -0.11 -2.87
C TYR A 101 -4.90 -1.26 -3.45
N ALA A 102 -5.67 -1.91 -2.60
CA ALA A 102 -6.63 -2.95 -2.94
C ALA A 102 -7.82 -2.94 -1.95
N GLU A 103 -8.91 -3.60 -2.36
CA GLU A 103 -10.05 -3.88 -1.49
C GLU A 103 -10.04 -5.38 -1.16
N VAL A 104 -9.96 -5.73 0.12
CA VAL A 104 -9.82 -7.13 0.57
C VAL A 104 -10.80 -7.40 1.71
N PRO A 105 -12.02 -7.87 1.39
CA PRO A 105 -13.06 -8.12 2.40
C PRO A 105 -12.71 -9.22 3.40
N GLU A 106 -11.99 -10.24 2.93
CA GLU A 106 -11.63 -11.41 3.74
C GLU A 106 -10.21 -11.87 3.45
N TRP A 107 -9.53 -12.31 4.50
CA TRP A 107 -8.15 -12.81 4.46
C TRP A 107 -8.10 -14.27 4.91
N ARG A 108 -7.38 -15.12 4.17
CA ARG A 108 -6.98 -16.47 4.63
C ARG A 108 -5.63 -16.39 5.33
N LYS A 109 -5.50 -17.09 6.45
CA LYS A 109 -4.34 -17.05 7.34
C LYS A 109 -3.51 -18.33 7.22
N PHE A 110 -2.19 -18.20 7.08
CA PHE A 110 -1.23 -19.28 6.90
C PHE A 110 -0.05 -19.10 7.85
N ASN A 111 0.38 -20.18 8.51
CA ASN A 111 1.56 -20.15 9.39
C ASN A 111 2.85 -20.10 8.56
N ILE A 112 3.74 -19.17 8.87
CA ILE A 112 5.10 -19.18 8.33
C ILE A 112 5.86 -20.36 8.94
N PRO A 113 6.34 -21.33 8.14
CA PRO A 113 6.99 -22.52 8.64
C PRO A 113 8.41 -22.23 9.14
N LYS A 114 8.94 -23.12 9.98
CA LYS A 114 10.36 -23.13 10.35
C LYS A 114 11.25 -23.09 9.11
N GLY A 115 12.30 -22.27 9.17
CA GLY A 115 13.31 -22.17 8.10
C GLY A 115 13.03 -21.09 7.05
N VAL A 116 11.87 -20.45 7.07
CA VAL A 116 11.63 -19.20 6.33
C VAL A 116 12.09 -18.05 7.22
N ALA A 117 13.24 -17.46 6.93
CA ALA A 117 13.81 -16.37 7.71
C ALA A 117 14.26 -15.19 6.84
N THR A 118 14.85 -15.47 5.68
CA THR A 118 15.32 -14.43 4.74
C THR A 118 14.20 -13.94 3.83
N GLU A 119 14.33 -12.71 3.31
CA GLU A 119 13.39 -12.13 2.34
C GLU A 119 13.17 -13.05 1.12
N LYS A 120 14.25 -13.65 0.58
CA LYS A 120 14.16 -14.59 -0.55
C LYS A 120 13.38 -15.86 -0.21
N GLN A 121 13.57 -16.42 1.00
CA GLN A 121 12.81 -17.58 1.44
C GLN A 121 11.34 -17.22 1.67
N PHE A 122 11.09 -16.04 2.23
CA PHE A 122 9.74 -15.53 2.43
C PHE A 122 9.03 -15.32 1.08
N GLU A 123 9.70 -14.74 0.09
CA GLU A 123 9.16 -14.59 -1.27
C GLU A 123 8.80 -15.93 -1.91
N ALA A 124 9.70 -16.92 -1.85
CA ALA A 124 9.42 -18.26 -2.37
C ALA A 124 8.20 -18.89 -1.66
N TYR A 125 8.10 -18.72 -0.35
CA TYR A 125 6.95 -19.19 0.44
C TYR A 125 5.65 -18.46 0.07
N LEU A 126 5.69 -17.13 -0.04
CA LEU A 126 4.55 -16.29 -0.45
C LEU A 126 4.00 -16.75 -1.80
N LEU A 127 4.86 -16.90 -2.80
CA LEU A 127 4.44 -17.28 -4.16
C LEU A 127 3.85 -18.69 -4.20
N LYS A 128 4.43 -19.62 -3.44
CA LYS A 128 3.89 -20.97 -3.30
C LYS A 128 2.48 -20.93 -2.72
N VAL A 129 2.29 -20.27 -1.57
CA VAL A 129 0.98 -20.22 -0.89
C VAL A 129 -0.06 -19.45 -1.70
N ALA A 130 0.34 -18.38 -2.38
CA ALA A 130 -0.53 -17.62 -3.28
C ALA A 130 -1.03 -18.48 -4.45
N SER A 131 -0.12 -19.18 -5.14
CA SER A 131 -0.49 -20.08 -6.24
C SER A 131 -1.40 -21.22 -5.78
N GLU A 132 -1.11 -21.83 -4.62
CA GLU A 132 -1.95 -22.88 -4.01
C GLU A 132 -3.35 -22.38 -3.59
N ASN A 133 -3.56 -21.06 -3.50
CA ASN A 133 -4.82 -20.43 -3.13
C ASN A 133 -5.44 -19.62 -4.28
N ASN A 134 -5.14 -19.96 -5.53
CA ASN A 134 -5.74 -19.39 -6.75
C ASN A 134 -5.47 -17.89 -6.96
N ILE A 135 -4.40 -17.35 -6.36
CA ILE A 135 -3.93 -16.00 -6.65
C ILE A 135 -2.95 -16.08 -7.83
N ASP A 136 -3.21 -15.26 -8.85
CA ASP A 136 -2.30 -15.13 -9.99
C ASP A 136 -1.01 -14.40 -9.57
N VAL A 137 0.07 -15.16 -9.41
CA VAL A 137 1.39 -14.62 -9.02
C VAL A 137 2.07 -13.80 -10.12
N GLU A 138 1.54 -13.83 -11.34
CA GLU A 138 1.98 -12.98 -12.44
C GLU A 138 1.32 -11.59 -12.42
N SER A 139 0.29 -11.42 -11.58
CA SER A 139 -0.37 -10.16 -11.31
C SER A 139 0.03 -9.61 -9.94
N PRO A 140 -0.01 -8.29 -9.71
CA PRO A 140 0.22 -7.75 -8.38
C PRO A 140 -0.88 -8.17 -7.41
N PHE A 141 -0.53 -8.48 -6.17
CA PHE A 141 -1.49 -8.83 -5.11
C PHE A 141 -1.06 -8.31 -3.73
N PRO A 142 -2.01 -7.99 -2.84
CA PRO A 142 -1.71 -7.58 -1.48
C PRO A 142 -1.51 -8.81 -0.57
N PHE A 143 -0.75 -8.63 0.51
CA PHE A 143 -0.61 -9.59 1.60
C PHE A 143 -0.50 -8.87 2.94
N LEU A 144 -0.80 -9.56 4.03
CA LEU A 144 -0.45 -9.11 5.38
C LEU A 144 0.55 -10.06 6.02
N LEU A 145 1.38 -9.51 6.91
CA LEU A 145 2.16 -10.28 7.87
C LEU A 145 1.86 -9.82 9.28
N ASN A 146 1.51 -10.76 10.17
CA ASN A 146 1.20 -10.47 11.56
C ASN A 146 1.95 -11.41 12.51
N GLY A 147 2.27 -10.91 13.70
CA GLY A 147 2.97 -11.65 14.75
C GLY A 147 4.25 -10.96 15.21
N ILE A 148 5.03 -11.66 16.04
CA ILE A 148 6.32 -11.19 16.52
C ILE A 148 7.38 -11.36 15.43
N ILE A 149 7.82 -10.26 14.85
CA ILE A 149 8.89 -10.25 13.85
C ILE A 149 10.27 -10.30 14.50
N GLN A 150 11.23 -10.97 13.87
CA GLN A 150 12.59 -11.03 14.38
C GLN A 150 13.26 -9.66 14.27
N SER A 151 13.23 -9.06 13.08
CA SER A 151 13.71 -7.70 12.89
C SER A 151 13.09 -7.02 11.67
N TYR A 152 13.06 -5.69 11.69
CA TYR A 152 12.81 -4.88 10.51
C TYR A 152 13.51 -3.53 10.60
N ARG A 153 13.95 -3.03 9.45
CA ARG A 153 14.42 -1.67 9.26
C ARG A 153 13.29 -0.85 8.67
N TRP A 154 13.16 0.39 9.15
CA TRP A 154 12.06 1.25 8.74
C TRP A 154 12.50 2.69 8.57
N HIS A 155 11.68 3.44 7.83
CA HIS A 155 11.78 4.89 7.77
C HIS A 155 10.43 5.58 7.60
N VAL A 156 10.42 6.88 7.90
CA VAL A 156 9.36 7.84 7.58
C VAL A 156 10.02 9.07 6.98
N ILE A 157 9.71 9.37 5.70
CA ILE A 157 10.34 10.45 4.95
C ILE A 157 9.95 11.82 5.54
N ASN A 158 10.90 12.77 5.58
CA ASN A 158 10.62 14.17 5.88
C ASN A 158 11.41 15.07 4.95
N TRP A 159 11.01 15.09 3.68
CA TRP A 159 11.81 15.73 2.64
C TRP A 159 11.89 17.25 2.82
N ARG A 160 13.08 17.82 2.64
CA ARG A 160 13.26 19.27 2.75
C ARG A 160 12.58 19.97 1.57
N LYS A 161 11.75 20.99 1.87
CA LYS A 161 11.09 21.78 0.83
C LYS A 161 12.13 22.45 -0.07
N GLY A 162 11.93 22.34 -1.39
CA GLY A 162 12.81 22.92 -2.40
C GLY A 162 14.08 22.12 -2.69
N ASP A 163 14.27 20.97 -2.05
CA ASP A 163 15.44 20.14 -2.27
C ASP A 163 15.27 19.23 -3.49
N THR A 164 16.09 19.47 -4.51
CA THR A 164 16.02 18.82 -5.82
C THR A 164 16.97 17.63 -5.99
N ILE A 165 17.89 17.40 -5.04
CA ILE A 165 18.88 16.33 -5.15
C ILE A 165 18.32 15.05 -4.52
N HIS A 166 17.68 14.20 -5.32
CA HIS A 166 17.07 12.96 -4.81
C HIS A 166 18.01 11.76 -4.98
N THR A 167 18.51 11.22 -3.87
CA THR A 167 19.25 9.95 -3.85
C THR A 167 18.55 8.94 -2.95
N HIS A 168 18.79 7.65 -3.17
CA HIS A 168 18.20 6.58 -2.35
C HIS A 168 18.54 6.72 -0.86
N LYS A 169 19.82 7.00 -0.56
CA LYS A 169 20.27 7.25 0.81
C LYS A 169 19.48 8.40 1.44
N LYS A 170 19.35 9.53 0.73
CA LYS A 170 18.65 10.70 1.26
C LYS A 170 17.15 10.42 1.45
N HIS A 171 16.54 9.63 0.57
CA HIS A 171 15.13 9.21 0.69
C HIS A 171 14.90 8.54 2.06
N LYS A 172 15.67 7.49 2.35
CA LYS A 172 15.57 6.72 3.60
C LYS A 172 15.94 7.53 4.84
N THR A 173 16.91 8.44 4.75
CA THR A 173 17.45 9.14 5.93
C THR A 173 16.96 10.59 6.10
N SER A 174 16.00 11.05 5.30
CA SER A 174 15.52 12.45 5.37
C SER A 174 14.64 12.74 6.58
N GLY A 175 13.99 11.72 7.14
CA GLY A 175 13.19 11.82 8.36
C GLY A 175 13.68 10.87 9.45
N LEU A 176 12.75 10.18 10.11
CA LEU A 176 13.09 9.20 11.15
C LEU A 176 13.26 7.82 10.52
N TYR A 177 14.22 7.06 11.02
CA TYR A 177 14.51 5.71 10.56
C TYR A 177 15.15 4.92 11.69
N GLY A 178 15.10 3.60 11.60
CA GLY A 178 15.66 2.75 12.66
C GLY A 178 15.59 1.26 12.34
N THR A 179 15.95 0.47 13.35
CA THR A 179 15.80 -0.98 13.37
C THR A 179 15.05 -1.36 14.63
N ILE A 180 14.06 -2.23 14.51
CA ILE A 180 13.29 -2.78 15.63
C ILE A 180 13.38 -4.30 15.54
N ASN A 181 13.52 -4.94 16.71
CA ASN A 181 13.59 -6.39 16.86
C ASN A 181 12.49 -6.87 17.80
N ASP A 182 12.11 -8.14 17.68
CA ASP A 182 11.25 -8.88 18.62
C ASP A 182 9.97 -8.12 19.00
N ARG A 183 9.27 -7.62 17.98
CA ARG A 183 8.09 -6.75 18.15
C ARG A 183 6.88 -7.36 17.48
N GLU A 184 5.73 -7.26 18.14
CA GLU A 184 4.44 -7.55 17.50
C GLU A 184 4.17 -6.50 16.42
N VAL A 185 3.96 -6.95 15.18
CA VAL A 185 3.75 -6.07 14.03
C VAL A 185 2.54 -6.47 13.20
N ASP A 186 1.94 -5.47 12.56
CA ASP A 186 1.09 -5.66 11.39
C ASP A 186 1.78 -5.02 10.18
N ILE A 187 2.14 -5.83 9.18
CA ILE A 187 2.74 -5.35 7.94
C ILE A 187 1.72 -5.54 6.82
N LEU A 188 1.44 -4.46 6.09
CA LEU A 188 0.78 -4.51 4.79
C LEU A 188 1.85 -4.53 3.71
N GLY A 189 1.73 -5.46 2.78
CA GLY A 189 2.61 -5.58 1.64
C GLY A 189 1.86 -5.71 0.32
N PHE A 190 2.48 -5.24 -0.75
CA PHE A 190 2.09 -5.54 -2.12
C PHE A 190 3.26 -6.24 -2.81
N TYR A 191 2.98 -7.40 -3.39
CA TYR A 191 3.93 -8.12 -4.23
C TYR A 191 3.72 -7.76 -5.70
N SER A 192 4.81 -7.52 -6.43
CA SER A 192 4.81 -7.56 -7.89
C SER A 192 6.21 -7.69 -8.50
N ASN A 193 6.35 -8.62 -9.44
CA ASN A 193 7.54 -8.78 -10.27
C ASN A 193 7.53 -7.93 -11.57
N LYS A 194 6.49 -7.12 -11.79
CA LYS A 194 6.29 -6.33 -13.03
C LYS A 194 6.28 -4.82 -12.82
N HIS A 195 6.32 -4.36 -11.55
CA HIS A 195 6.13 -2.96 -11.19
C HIS A 195 7.35 -2.30 -10.52
N HIS A 196 8.56 -2.80 -10.82
CA HIS A 196 9.81 -2.19 -10.36
C HIS A 196 9.94 -0.74 -10.81
N GLY A 197 10.30 0.14 -9.86
CA GLY A 197 10.36 1.58 -10.09
C GLY A 197 8.99 2.24 -10.28
N ILE A 198 7.89 1.51 -10.07
CA ILE A 198 6.53 2.05 -10.03
C ILE A 198 6.06 2.10 -8.58
N PHE A 199 5.72 0.97 -7.97
CA PHE A 199 5.47 0.91 -6.53
C PHE A 199 6.42 -0.04 -5.80
N THR A 200 7.05 -1.01 -6.48
CA THR A 200 8.13 -1.79 -5.88
C THR A 200 9.50 -1.15 -6.16
N HIS A 201 10.47 -1.39 -5.28
CA HIS A 201 11.85 -0.97 -5.50
C HIS A 201 12.50 -1.80 -6.63
N HIS A 202 13.64 -1.37 -7.18
CA HIS A 202 14.31 -2.10 -8.26
C HIS A 202 14.98 -3.41 -7.84
N GLU A 203 15.11 -3.64 -6.53
CA GLU A 203 15.87 -4.76 -5.95
C GLU A 203 14.97 -5.78 -5.23
N THR A 204 13.68 -5.47 -5.07
CA THR A 204 12.73 -6.34 -4.38
C THR A 204 11.37 -6.30 -5.06
N ASN A 205 10.64 -7.41 -4.99
CA ASN A 205 9.26 -7.52 -5.48
C ASN A 205 8.24 -7.03 -4.44
N PHE A 206 8.69 -6.52 -3.29
CA PHE A 206 7.84 -6.04 -2.22
C PHE A 206 7.79 -4.50 -2.14
N HIS A 207 6.62 -3.99 -1.78
CA HIS A 207 6.45 -2.68 -1.15
C HIS A 207 5.67 -2.88 0.13
N MET A 208 6.28 -2.62 1.29
CA MET A 208 5.71 -2.92 2.59
C MET A 208 5.75 -1.74 3.53
N HIS A 209 4.69 -1.59 4.31
CA HIS A 209 4.58 -0.63 5.39
C HIS A 209 4.09 -1.36 6.65
N VAL A 210 4.61 -0.94 7.79
CA VAL A 210 4.31 -1.54 9.09
C VAL A 210 3.43 -0.59 9.91
N LYS A 211 2.61 -1.15 10.79
CA LYS A 211 2.10 -0.49 12.00
C LYS A 211 2.38 -1.38 13.20
N THR A 212 2.56 -0.76 14.36
CA THR A 212 2.72 -1.47 15.63
C THR A 212 1.88 -0.78 16.70
N ASP A 213 1.41 -1.54 17.68
CA ASP A 213 0.56 -1.01 18.74
C ASP A 213 1.37 -0.19 19.77
N GLY A 214 0.65 0.69 20.49
CA GLY A 214 1.19 1.55 21.56
C GLY A 214 2.09 2.67 21.04
N ASN A 215 3.19 2.96 21.75
CA ASN A 215 4.25 3.92 21.33
C ASN A 215 5.13 3.36 20.19
N GLY A 216 4.53 2.56 19.31
CA GLY A 216 5.19 1.86 18.22
C GLY A 216 5.40 2.74 17.00
N VAL A 217 5.97 2.18 15.94
CA VAL A 217 6.21 2.83 14.65
C VAL A 217 5.13 2.47 13.64
N SER A 218 4.77 3.44 12.78
CA SER A 218 4.19 3.17 11.47
C SER A 218 5.00 3.84 10.36
N GLY A 219 5.29 3.13 9.29
CA GLY A 219 6.15 3.65 8.21
C GLY A 219 6.56 2.57 7.21
N HIS A 220 7.47 2.94 6.31
CA HIS A 220 8.01 2.04 5.30
C HIS A 220 8.89 0.97 5.92
N VAL A 221 8.86 -0.26 5.40
CA VAL A 221 9.76 -1.35 5.76
C VAL A 221 10.83 -1.49 4.67
N ASP A 222 12.08 -1.21 5.03
CA ASP A 222 13.23 -1.26 4.13
C ASP A 222 13.80 -2.67 3.95
N GLU A 223 13.89 -3.41 5.04
CA GLU A 223 14.48 -4.73 5.17
C GLU A 223 13.79 -5.43 6.34
N PHE A 224 13.66 -6.75 6.31
CA PHE A 224 12.99 -7.51 7.36
C PHE A 224 13.50 -8.94 7.48
N THR A 225 13.28 -9.54 8.64
CA THR A 225 13.53 -10.95 8.91
C THR A 225 12.31 -11.49 9.64
N VAL A 226 11.62 -12.45 9.03
CA VAL A 226 10.43 -13.05 9.62
C VAL A 226 10.81 -14.11 10.66
N SER A 227 9.95 -14.29 11.66
CA SER A 227 10.09 -15.33 12.66
C SER A 227 9.15 -16.50 12.38
N GLU A 228 9.50 -17.67 12.90
CA GLU A 228 8.54 -18.76 13.08
C GLU A 228 7.34 -18.27 13.93
N GLY A 229 6.14 -18.72 13.59
CA GLY A 229 4.92 -18.41 14.34
C GLY A 229 4.24 -17.10 13.91
N MET A 230 4.90 -16.31 13.03
CA MET A 230 4.22 -15.28 12.28
C MET A 230 3.22 -15.90 11.29
N PHE A 231 2.25 -15.09 10.90
CA PHE A 231 1.23 -15.46 9.94
C PHE A 231 1.34 -14.64 8.67
N LEU A 232 1.34 -15.33 7.53
CA LEU A 232 1.04 -14.75 6.24
C LEU A 232 -0.47 -14.74 6.04
N MET A 233 -1.02 -13.63 5.57
CA MET A 233 -2.43 -13.56 5.17
C MET A 233 -2.58 -13.12 3.73
N LEU A 234 -3.44 -13.81 2.99
CA LEU A 234 -3.71 -13.55 1.56
C LEU A 234 -5.21 -13.34 1.32
N PRO A 235 -5.59 -12.57 0.28
CA PRO A 235 -6.99 -12.39 -0.08
C PRO A 235 -7.72 -13.72 -0.26
N LYS A 236 -8.94 -13.82 0.26
CA LYS A 236 -9.83 -14.94 -0.02
C LYS A 236 -10.52 -14.71 -1.37
N ILE A 237 -9.97 -15.34 -2.42
CA ILE A 237 -10.56 -15.39 -3.77
C ILE A 237 -11.52 -16.58 -3.90
#